data_AF-A0A0V1H0S4-F1
#
_entry.id   AF-A0A0V1H0S4-F1
#
_cell.length_a   1.000
_cell.length_b   1.000
_cell.length_c   1.000
_cell.angle_alpha   90.00
_cell.angle_beta   90.00
_cell.angle_gamma   90.00
#
_symmetry.space_group_name_H-M   'P 1'
#
loop_
_entity.id
_entity.type
_entity.pdbx_description
1 polymer ?
#
loop_
_entity_poly.entity_id
_entity_poly.type
_entity_poly.pdbx_seq_one_letter_code
_entity_poly.pdbx_strand_id
1 'polypeptide(L)'
;LQGFFPDSQVFGSIGFSSWSYFYPVRVSCLMKLAIYLRVSCIIALISLAGFIWEFLNVRFDGSQDPVKQFEKDHICEKISVNNISHPAVDKVVLIVVDAFREEFLSSQPENFPFITSMMKQNCGLPYTAKVHMPTVTLPRIKTLISGSIPSYIDLLYNIGSTEYKFNKDNIIARLKAAGKNIVFYGDETWIRLFPGSFLRSDGTKSLIVGDFKEVDNNVTRWIDFEMANDDWSLMILHYLGLDHIGHSLGDKSPLIPVKLEEMDLIAKKIYKALNQKSNNFLIVVTADHGMSDGGSHGDASDFEIYVPLLFLRPQLSAQNTSKVVRQVDLASTLAILFKLPIPTSSVGFLLPELIDQLMPTKNDICLAYLLNLCQLQTVSKAQFQKNISDAIMPSGKEHHAHSSSCPLEDCIEKMLENLLGLYDNIRERNQQSDSSFNLFWMVLPIFGMMSSVFLLCICLFSIQYIRPTNLLIVAVLWAQMASLASSSYIENELYVWKYAFIMMVTFNLLLDAIQRRRTFAAISVGIVLTLNRATGNALLDYVKPAQVGNFFEVWSW
;
A
#
# COMPACT_ATOMS: atom_id res chain seq x y z
N LEU A 1 11.84 -6.98 -115.16
CA LEU A 1 12.52 -5.73 -114.76
C LEU A 1 12.80 -5.84 -113.26
N GLN A 2 13.84 -6.59 -112.88
CA GLN A 2 15.15 -6.09 -112.40
C GLN A 2 15.01 -5.23 -111.12
N GLY A 3 15.58 -5.56 -109.96
CA GLY A 3 16.47 -6.66 -109.56
C GLY A 3 16.79 -6.61 -108.05
N PHE A 4 17.18 -7.79 -107.53
CA PHE A 4 18.16 -8.11 -106.47
C PHE A 4 18.33 -7.27 -105.17
N PHE A 5 18.06 -7.98 -104.06
CA PHE A 5 18.61 -8.02 -102.67
C PHE A 5 20.00 -7.38 -102.37
N PRO A 6 20.33 -7.00 -101.11
CA PRO A 6 20.56 -7.97 -100.01
C PRO A 6 20.12 -7.62 -98.57
N ASP A 7 20.22 -8.66 -97.75
CA ASP A 7 19.77 -8.90 -96.38
C ASP A 7 20.25 -7.93 -95.28
N SER A 8 19.40 -7.73 -94.27
CA SER A 8 19.71 -8.08 -92.87
C SER A 8 18.48 -7.90 -91.99
N GLN A 9 18.09 -8.97 -91.30
CA GLN A 9 17.25 -8.90 -90.10
C GLN A 9 17.95 -8.02 -89.05
N VAL A 10 17.17 -7.33 -88.19
CA VAL A 10 17.35 -7.27 -86.72
C VAL A 10 16.56 -6.07 -86.10
N PHE A 11 15.75 -6.41 -85.08
CA PHE A 11 15.05 -5.59 -84.05
C PHE A 11 13.91 -4.62 -84.41
N GLY A 12 12.70 -4.96 -83.95
CA GLY A 12 11.55 -4.06 -83.82
C GLY A 12 10.62 -4.45 -82.66
N SER A 13 10.77 -3.73 -81.54
CA SER A 13 9.84 -3.56 -80.40
C SER A 13 9.52 -4.74 -79.46
N ILE A 14 10.35 -4.89 -78.41
CA ILE A 14 9.83 -5.19 -77.06
C ILE A 14 9.94 -3.88 -76.27
N GLY A 15 8.85 -3.12 -76.21
CA GLY A 15 8.73 -2.00 -75.29
C GLY A 15 8.45 -2.54 -73.88
N PHE A 16 9.48 -2.66 -73.06
CA PHE A 16 9.31 -2.85 -71.62
C PHE A 16 8.62 -1.60 -71.04
N SER A 17 7.37 -1.75 -70.60
CA SER A 17 6.73 -0.74 -69.75
C SER A 17 7.43 -0.68 -68.39
N SER A 18 7.84 0.51 -68.00
CA SER A 18 8.49 0.90 -66.73
C SER A 18 7.63 0.71 -65.45
N TRP A 19 6.57 -0.10 -65.51
CA TRP A 19 5.62 -0.32 -64.41
C TRP A 19 5.90 -1.58 -63.57
N SER A 20 6.83 -2.44 -63.99
CA SER A 20 7.14 -3.69 -63.27
C SER A 20 8.24 -3.55 -62.20
N TYR A 21 8.93 -2.42 -62.09
CA TYR A 21 10.01 -2.20 -61.09
C TYR A 21 9.54 -1.60 -59.75
N PHE A 22 8.33 -1.05 -59.65
CA PHE A 22 7.84 -0.40 -58.42
C PHE A 22 6.98 -1.30 -57.51
N TYR A 23 6.52 -2.46 -58.01
CA TYR A 23 5.75 -3.43 -57.22
C TYR A 23 6.59 -4.20 -56.18
N PRO A 24 7.81 -4.70 -56.47
CA PRO A 24 8.55 -5.49 -55.49
C PRO A 24 9.08 -4.66 -54.31
N VAL A 25 9.36 -3.37 -54.51
CA VAL A 25 9.86 -2.46 -53.46
C VAL A 25 8.79 -2.15 -52.41
N ARG A 26 7.53 -1.93 -52.83
CA ARG A 26 6.41 -1.68 -51.90
C ARG A 26 6.01 -2.91 -51.09
N VAL A 27 6.02 -4.09 -51.71
CA VAL A 27 5.75 -5.36 -51.00
C VAL A 27 6.88 -5.67 -50.01
N SER A 28 8.13 -5.42 -50.36
CA SER A 28 9.29 -5.56 -49.45
C SER A 28 9.18 -4.61 -48.24
N CYS A 29 8.75 -3.37 -48.45
CA CYS A 29 8.55 -2.40 -47.37
C CYS A 29 7.40 -2.80 -46.43
N LEU A 30 6.25 -3.21 -46.97
CA LEU A 30 5.10 -3.67 -46.18
C LEU A 30 5.39 -4.98 -45.42
N MET A 31 6.16 -5.90 -46.02
CA MET A 31 6.62 -7.11 -45.31
C MET A 31 7.56 -6.76 -44.16
N LYS A 32 8.54 -5.86 -44.37
CA LYS A 32 9.44 -5.39 -43.31
C LYS A 32 8.65 -4.74 -42.18
N LEU A 33 7.67 -3.88 -42.51
CA LEU A 33 6.80 -3.22 -41.55
C LEU A 33 5.96 -4.22 -40.74
N ALA A 34 5.37 -5.22 -41.39
CA ALA A 34 4.63 -6.28 -40.72
C ALA A 34 5.51 -7.13 -39.80
N ILE A 35 6.77 -7.38 -40.18
CA ILE A 35 7.74 -8.08 -39.34
C ILE A 35 8.11 -7.24 -38.11
N TYR A 36 8.44 -5.95 -38.28
CA TYR A 36 8.77 -5.06 -37.17
C TYR A 36 7.60 -4.89 -36.20
N LEU A 37 6.36 -4.77 -36.70
CA LEU A 37 5.18 -4.67 -35.85
C LEU A 37 4.94 -5.96 -35.04
N ARG A 38 5.06 -7.14 -35.68
CA ARG A 38 4.92 -8.42 -34.98
C ARG A 38 6.00 -8.62 -33.93
N VAL A 39 7.25 -8.29 -34.26
CA VAL A 39 8.38 -8.37 -33.32
C VAL A 39 8.18 -7.39 -32.15
N SER A 40 7.75 -6.15 -32.42
CA SER A 40 7.41 -5.16 -31.38
C SER A 40 6.30 -5.67 -30.45
N CYS A 41 5.20 -6.19 -31.00
CA CYS A 41 4.12 -6.77 -30.19
C CYS A 41 4.57 -7.97 -29.35
N ILE A 42 5.39 -8.86 -29.92
CA ILE A 42 5.93 -10.03 -29.20
C ILE A 42 6.85 -9.56 -28.06
N ILE A 43 7.75 -8.62 -28.30
CA ILE A 43 8.63 -8.05 -27.27
C ILE A 43 7.78 -7.38 -26.19
N ALA A 44 6.79 -6.56 -26.56
CA ALA A 44 5.90 -5.90 -25.60
C ALA A 44 5.14 -6.92 -24.72
N LEU A 45 4.64 -8.01 -25.31
CA LEU A 45 3.94 -9.07 -24.58
C LEU A 45 4.86 -9.85 -23.66
N ILE A 46 6.07 -10.20 -24.11
CA ILE A 46 7.07 -10.89 -23.28
C ILE A 46 7.53 -9.99 -22.13
N SER A 47 7.76 -8.70 -22.41
CA SER A 47 8.13 -7.72 -21.40
C SER A 47 7.00 -7.49 -20.40
N LEU A 48 5.76 -7.33 -20.86
CA LEU A 48 4.61 -7.19 -19.97
C LEU A 48 4.40 -8.45 -19.13
N ALA A 49 4.50 -9.65 -19.73
CA ALA A 49 4.40 -10.91 -19.01
C ALA A 49 5.54 -11.08 -17.99
N GLY A 50 6.77 -10.70 -18.33
CA GLY A 50 7.92 -10.72 -17.43
C GLY A 50 7.80 -9.70 -16.29
N PHE A 51 7.32 -8.49 -16.60
CA PHE A 51 7.02 -7.46 -15.60
C PHE A 51 5.93 -7.95 -14.64
N ILE A 52 4.80 -8.44 -15.17
CA ILE A 52 3.71 -8.99 -14.36
C ILE A 52 4.21 -10.20 -13.56
N TRP A 53 4.96 -11.11 -14.17
CA TRP A 53 5.51 -12.28 -13.49
C TRP A 53 6.40 -11.87 -12.32
N GLU A 54 7.35 -10.96 -12.51
CA GLU A 54 8.24 -10.51 -11.45
C GLU A 54 7.49 -9.65 -10.41
N PHE A 55 6.64 -8.73 -10.85
CA PHE A 55 5.82 -7.88 -9.97
C PHE A 55 4.89 -8.71 -9.08
N LEU A 56 4.33 -9.80 -9.62
CA LEU A 56 3.49 -10.74 -8.87
C LEU A 56 4.32 -11.75 -8.06
N ASN A 57 5.44 -12.27 -8.59
CA ASN A 57 6.29 -13.28 -7.93
C ASN A 57 7.22 -12.75 -6.85
N VAL A 58 7.71 -11.52 -6.95
CA VAL A 58 8.49 -10.88 -5.88
C VAL A 58 7.65 -10.73 -4.61
N ARG A 59 6.34 -11.01 -4.64
CA ARG A 59 5.45 -10.96 -3.47
C ARG A 59 4.54 -12.16 -3.24
N PHE A 60 4.76 -13.28 -3.93
CA PHE A 60 4.10 -14.54 -3.54
C PHE A 60 4.61 -15.10 -2.21
N ASP A 61 5.66 -14.50 -1.62
CA ASP A 61 6.07 -14.74 -0.23
C ASP A 61 5.42 -13.76 0.77
N GLY A 62 4.56 -12.84 0.33
CA GLY A 62 3.83 -11.90 1.20
C GLY A 62 2.48 -12.44 1.69
N SER A 63 1.87 -13.36 0.95
CA SER A 63 0.79 -14.19 1.48
C SER A 63 1.39 -15.31 2.33
N GLN A 64 1.97 -14.93 3.48
CA GLN A 64 2.45 -15.85 4.51
C GLN A 64 1.24 -16.51 5.18
N ASP A 65 0.47 -17.29 4.42
CA ASP A 65 -0.45 -18.24 5.01
C ASP A 65 0.38 -19.21 5.87
N PRO A 66 -0.11 -19.59 7.06
CA PRO A 66 0.62 -20.47 7.97
C PRO A 66 1.12 -21.70 7.23
N VAL A 67 2.40 -22.03 7.39
CA VAL A 67 2.97 -23.11 6.60
C VAL A 67 2.34 -24.45 7.01
N LYS A 68 1.58 -25.07 6.09
CA LYS A 68 0.75 -26.27 6.35
C LYS A 68 1.51 -27.52 6.82
N GLN A 69 2.83 -27.54 6.66
CA GLN A 69 3.71 -28.69 6.95
C GLN A 69 4.99 -28.21 7.66
N PHE A 70 4.82 -27.67 8.86
CA PHE A 70 5.94 -27.39 9.74
C PHE A 70 5.69 -28.09 11.07
N GLU A 71 6.66 -28.90 11.51
CA GLU A 71 6.64 -29.51 12.84
C GLU A 71 7.00 -28.43 13.85
N LYS A 72 6.03 -28.01 14.65
CA LYS A 72 6.26 -26.96 15.65
C LYS A 72 7.28 -27.46 16.66
N ASP A 73 8.15 -26.56 17.12
CA ASP A 73 9.02 -26.85 18.26
C ASP A 73 8.13 -27.27 19.46
N HIS A 74 8.47 -28.35 20.16
CA HIS A 74 7.69 -28.89 21.27
C HIS A 74 7.43 -27.85 22.38
N ILE A 75 8.29 -26.83 22.51
CA ILE A 75 8.06 -25.71 23.43
C ILE A 75 6.85 -24.88 22.96
N CYS A 76 6.77 -24.58 21.66
CA CYS A 76 5.69 -23.79 21.06
C CYS A 76 4.31 -24.47 21.14
N GLU A 77 4.28 -25.80 21.28
CA GLU A 77 3.03 -26.54 21.48
C GLU A 77 2.50 -26.47 22.93
N LYS A 78 3.39 -26.19 23.90
CA LYS A 78 3.07 -26.24 25.33
C LYS A 78 2.77 -24.87 25.93
N ILE A 79 3.21 -23.80 25.29
CA ILE A 79 2.98 -22.43 25.76
C ILE A 79 1.65 -21.87 25.26
N SER A 80 0.99 -21.08 26.10
CA SER A 80 -0.25 -20.40 25.76
C SER A 80 -0.22 -18.96 26.26
N VAL A 81 -0.91 -18.06 25.56
CA VAL A 81 -1.13 -16.69 26.04
C VAL A 81 -1.87 -16.66 27.39
N ASN A 82 -2.61 -17.73 27.71
CA ASN A 82 -3.28 -17.87 29.00
C ASN A 82 -2.29 -17.98 30.18
N ASN A 83 -1.03 -18.35 29.92
CA ASN A 83 0.03 -18.39 30.92
C ASN A 83 0.56 -16.99 31.30
N ILE A 84 0.26 -15.94 30.52
CA ILE A 84 0.52 -14.55 30.93
C ILE A 84 -0.40 -14.23 32.10
N SER A 85 0.13 -13.62 33.16
CA SER A 85 -0.60 -13.39 34.40
C SER A 85 -1.87 -12.55 34.18
N HIS A 86 -1.70 -11.34 33.66
CA HIS A 86 -2.77 -10.36 33.42
C HIS A 86 -2.55 -9.61 32.10
N PRO A 87 -3.60 -9.08 31.45
CA PRO A 87 -3.42 -8.14 30.34
C PRO A 87 -2.68 -6.89 30.83
N ALA A 88 -1.77 -6.39 30.01
CA ALA A 88 -0.99 -5.17 30.29
C ALA A 88 -1.80 -3.88 30.07
N VAL A 89 -2.88 -3.96 29.28
CA VAL A 89 -3.77 -2.85 28.97
C VAL A 89 -5.24 -3.30 28.98
N ASP A 90 -6.13 -2.45 29.49
CA ASP A 90 -7.58 -2.69 29.44
C ASP A 90 -8.27 -1.94 28.29
N LYS A 91 -7.80 -0.72 28.02
CA LYS A 91 -8.32 0.17 26.97
C LYS A 91 -7.19 0.64 26.06
N VAL A 92 -7.40 0.50 24.75
CA VAL A 92 -6.51 1.08 23.73
C VAL A 92 -7.31 2.06 22.88
N VAL A 93 -6.73 3.23 22.63
CA VAL A 93 -7.21 4.16 21.60
C VAL A 93 -6.18 4.20 20.49
N LEU A 94 -6.54 3.70 19.31
CA LEU A 94 -5.72 3.75 18.11
C LEU A 94 -6.16 4.95 17.26
N ILE A 95 -5.35 6.00 17.25
CA ILE A 95 -5.51 7.19 16.42
C ILE A 95 -4.64 6.99 15.19
N VAL A 96 -5.29 6.78 14.04
CA VAL A 96 -4.65 6.72 12.73
C VAL A 96 -4.88 8.07 12.06
N VAL A 97 -3.79 8.76 11.71
CA VAL A 97 -3.84 10.02 10.95
C VAL A 97 -3.34 9.70 9.54
N ASP A 98 -4.24 9.76 8.56
CA ASP A 98 -3.94 9.42 7.17
C ASP A 98 -2.84 10.34 6.63
N ALA A 99 -1.86 9.74 5.95
CA ALA A 99 -0.69 10.38 5.38
C ALA A 99 0.22 11.15 6.37
N PHE A 100 0.19 10.83 7.66
CA PHE A 100 1.07 11.43 8.66
C PHE A 100 2.51 10.90 8.57
N ARG A 101 3.34 11.59 7.78
CA ARG A 101 4.78 11.28 7.63
C ARG A 101 5.61 11.71 8.85
N GLU A 102 6.66 10.95 9.15
CA GLU A 102 7.52 11.12 10.34
C GLU A 102 8.21 12.49 10.41
N GLU A 103 8.54 13.06 9.24
CA GLU A 103 9.25 14.33 9.14
C GLU A 103 8.43 15.50 9.75
N PHE A 104 7.10 15.45 9.70
CA PHE A 104 6.25 16.45 10.36
C PHE A 104 6.45 16.49 11.88
N LEU A 105 6.65 15.34 12.52
CA LEU A 105 6.89 15.29 13.96
C LEU A 105 8.33 15.66 14.32
N SER A 106 9.30 15.13 13.57
CA SER A 106 10.72 15.27 13.89
C SER A 106 11.30 16.64 13.51
N SER A 107 10.84 17.24 12.40
CA SER A 107 11.31 18.56 11.94
C SER A 107 10.45 19.73 12.42
N GLN A 108 9.17 19.50 12.77
CA GLN A 108 8.26 20.55 13.24
C GLN A 108 7.57 20.18 14.57
N PRO A 109 8.35 19.86 15.63
CA PRO A 109 7.79 19.44 16.93
C PRO A 109 6.91 20.51 17.61
N GLU A 110 7.03 21.78 17.20
CA GLU A 110 6.19 22.88 17.65
C GLU A 110 4.71 22.71 17.29
N ASN A 111 4.39 21.95 16.24
CA ASN A 111 3.00 21.62 15.88
C ASN A 111 2.40 20.54 16.81
N PHE A 112 3.23 19.93 17.67
CA PHE A 112 2.84 18.85 18.58
C PHE A 112 3.20 19.18 20.04
N PRO A 113 2.73 20.32 20.59
CA PRO A 113 3.16 20.75 21.92
C PRO A 113 2.78 19.75 23.03
N PHE A 114 1.62 19.10 22.94
CA PHE A 114 1.20 18.11 23.93
C PHE A 114 2.00 16.81 23.81
N ILE A 115 2.07 16.20 22.62
CA ILE A 115 2.82 14.96 22.39
C ILE A 115 4.29 15.16 22.79
N THR A 116 4.93 16.24 22.34
CA THR A 116 6.31 16.58 22.74
C THR A 116 6.46 16.72 24.25
N SER A 117 5.46 17.27 24.95
CA SER A 117 5.47 17.36 26.41
C SER A 117 5.35 15.99 27.10
N MET A 118 4.57 15.06 26.55
CA MET A 118 4.43 13.71 27.10
C MET A 118 5.73 12.93 27.01
N MET A 119 6.45 13.05 25.89
CA MET A 119 7.78 12.43 25.74
C MET A 119 8.77 12.95 26.80
N LYS A 120 8.74 14.25 27.10
CA LYS A 120 9.60 14.88 28.12
C LYS A 120 9.21 14.51 29.56
N GLN A 121 7.97 14.09 29.80
CA GLN A 121 7.42 13.79 31.12
C GLN A 121 7.41 12.29 31.45
N ASN A 122 8.06 11.45 30.65
CA ASN A 122 7.98 9.99 30.77
C ASN A 122 6.52 9.51 30.74
N CYS A 123 5.74 10.11 29.84
CA CYS A 123 4.36 9.74 29.55
C CYS A 123 4.18 9.35 28.08
N GLY A 124 5.28 9.08 27.37
CA GLY A 124 5.27 8.73 25.97
C GLY A 124 6.52 7.99 25.53
N LEU A 125 6.33 7.09 24.56
CA LEU A 125 7.38 6.30 23.94
C LEU A 125 7.27 6.43 22.40
N PRO A 126 8.24 7.08 21.74
CA PRO A 126 8.22 7.29 20.30
C PRO A 126 8.98 6.18 19.55
N TYR A 127 8.40 5.75 18.44
CA TYR A 127 9.07 4.96 17.41
C TYR A 127 8.82 5.59 16.04
N THR A 128 9.68 5.28 15.09
CA THR A 128 9.43 5.53 13.67
C THR A 128 9.07 4.20 13.01
N ALA A 129 7.85 4.05 12.52
CA ALA A 129 7.42 2.84 11.82
C ALA A 129 7.74 2.94 10.32
N LYS A 130 8.44 1.92 9.80
CA LYS A 130 8.62 1.70 8.38
C LYS A 130 7.42 0.94 7.81
N VAL A 131 6.81 1.53 6.81
CA VAL A 131 5.64 1.05 6.08
C VAL A 131 6.11 0.36 4.80
N HIS A 132 5.62 -0.85 4.54
CA HIS A 132 5.90 -1.53 3.27
C HIS A 132 5.07 -0.92 2.13
N MET A 133 5.61 -0.84 0.93
CA MET A 133 4.83 -0.47 -0.26
C MET A 133 3.75 -1.53 -0.59
N PRO A 134 2.68 -1.17 -1.32
CA PRO A 134 2.32 0.19 -1.67
C PRO A 134 1.76 0.94 -0.44
N THR A 135 2.13 2.22 -0.34
CA THR A 135 1.73 3.18 0.68
C THR A 135 0.35 3.77 0.33
N VAL A 136 -0.66 2.91 0.38
CA VAL A 136 -2.07 3.26 0.11
C VAL A 136 -2.97 2.78 1.26
N THR A 137 -3.99 3.54 1.60
CA THR A 137 -4.81 3.38 2.81
C THR A 137 -5.30 1.95 3.07
N LEU A 138 -6.03 1.34 2.12
CA LEU A 138 -6.69 0.04 2.36
C LEU A 138 -5.71 -1.11 2.71
N PRO A 139 -4.60 -1.33 1.98
CA PRO A 139 -3.59 -2.30 2.40
C PRO A 139 -2.97 -1.99 3.75
N ARG A 140 -2.75 -0.72 4.07
CA ARG A 140 -2.10 -0.31 5.32
C ARG A 140 -3.00 -0.53 6.53
N ILE A 141 -4.31 -0.28 6.39
CA ILE A 141 -5.31 -0.69 7.37
C ILE A 141 -5.20 -2.19 7.66
N LYS A 142 -5.13 -3.04 6.61
CA LYS A 142 -4.97 -4.49 6.77
C LYS A 142 -3.67 -4.85 7.49
N THR A 143 -2.56 -4.18 7.17
CA THR A 143 -1.26 -4.38 7.83
C THR A 143 -1.33 -4.08 9.33
N LEU A 144 -1.85 -2.90 9.70
CA LEU A 144 -1.90 -2.41 11.09
C LEU A 144 -2.59 -3.40 12.04
N ILE A 145 -3.64 -4.09 11.56
CA ILE A 145 -4.47 -4.99 12.37
C ILE A 145 -4.10 -6.46 12.25
N SER A 146 -3.47 -6.89 11.15
CA SER A 146 -3.10 -8.30 10.94
C SER A 146 -1.64 -8.61 11.23
N GLY A 147 -0.76 -7.60 11.17
CA GLY A 147 0.69 -7.80 11.22
C GLY A 147 1.25 -8.54 10.00
N SER A 148 0.47 -8.64 8.92
CA SER A 148 0.88 -9.28 7.66
C SER A 148 1.22 -8.23 6.61
N ILE A 149 2.12 -8.58 5.69
CA ILE A 149 2.49 -7.70 4.56
C ILE A 149 1.49 -7.97 3.41
N PRO A 150 0.72 -6.97 2.95
CA PRO A 150 -0.25 -7.15 1.87
C PRO A 150 0.42 -7.59 0.56
N SER A 151 -0.19 -8.56 -0.14
CA SER A 151 0.22 -8.92 -1.50
C SER A 151 -0.33 -7.92 -2.53
N TYR A 152 0.40 -7.68 -3.63
CA TYR A 152 -0.10 -6.84 -4.73
C TYR A 152 -1.35 -7.43 -5.42
N ILE A 153 -1.51 -8.75 -5.36
CA ILE A 153 -2.70 -9.43 -5.89
C ILE A 153 -3.92 -9.11 -5.04
N ASP A 154 -3.76 -9.09 -3.71
CA ASP A 154 -4.84 -8.72 -2.78
C ASP A 154 -5.31 -7.30 -3.12
N LEU A 155 -4.41 -6.38 -3.49
CA LEU A 155 -4.74 -5.03 -3.97
C LEU A 155 -5.57 -5.04 -5.26
N LEU A 156 -5.15 -5.78 -6.29
CA LEU A 156 -5.84 -5.82 -7.58
C LEU A 156 -7.25 -6.42 -7.48
N TYR A 157 -7.42 -7.47 -6.66
CA TYR A 157 -8.76 -8.00 -6.38
C TYR A 157 -9.63 -7.00 -5.60
N ASN A 158 -9.03 -6.00 -4.93
CA ASN A 158 -9.75 -4.95 -4.23
C ASN A 158 -10.10 -3.72 -5.08
N ILE A 159 -9.90 -3.77 -6.40
CA ILE A 159 -10.27 -2.70 -7.32
C ILE A 159 -11.64 -3.01 -7.95
N GLY A 160 -12.64 -2.13 -7.74
CA GLY A 160 -13.96 -2.15 -8.43
C GLY A 160 -15.10 -3.06 -7.90
N SER A 161 -14.86 -4.01 -7.01
CA SER A 161 -15.88 -4.70 -6.19
C SER A 161 -16.52 -3.82 -5.10
N THR A 162 -17.74 -4.16 -4.71
CA THR A 162 -18.54 -3.45 -3.72
C THR A 162 -18.47 -4.06 -2.31
N GLU A 163 -17.84 -5.22 -2.14
CA GLU A 163 -17.76 -5.95 -0.88
C GLU A 163 -16.35 -6.54 -0.66
N TYR A 164 -15.52 -5.86 0.13
CA TYR A 164 -14.16 -6.31 0.45
C TYR A 164 -13.98 -6.69 1.91
N LYS A 165 -14.80 -7.63 2.39
CA LYS A 165 -14.66 -8.15 3.74
C LYS A 165 -13.26 -8.76 3.93
N PHE A 166 -12.53 -8.31 4.94
CA PHE A 166 -11.23 -8.89 5.29
C PHE A 166 -11.44 -10.14 6.16
N ASN A 167 -11.33 -11.31 5.54
CA ASN A 167 -11.58 -12.61 6.19
C ASN A 167 -10.32 -13.24 6.82
N LYS A 168 -9.15 -12.61 6.73
CA LYS A 168 -7.92 -13.10 7.37
C LYS A 168 -7.92 -12.77 8.86
N ASP A 169 -7.25 -13.59 9.65
CA ASP A 169 -7.13 -13.40 11.09
C ASP A 169 -6.42 -12.08 11.43
N ASN A 170 -6.87 -11.41 12.50
CA ASN A 170 -6.43 -10.08 12.87
C ASN A 170 -6.85 -9.69 14.30
N ILE A 171 -6.30 -8.60 14.83
CA ILE A 171 -6.56 -8.17 16.22
C ILE A 171 -8.04 -7.83 16.49
N ILE A 172 -8.78 -7.29 15.52
CA ILE A 172 -10.21 -7.00 15.66
C ILE A 172 -10.99 -8.31 15.85
N ALA A 173 -10.70 -9.32 15.02
CA ALA A 173 -11.32 -10.64 15.15
C ALA A 173 -10.95 -11.32 16.48
N ARG A 174 -9.70 -11.20 16.93
CA ARG A 174 -9.22 -11.77 18.20
C ARG A 174 -9.88 -11.12 19.42
N LEU A 175 -10.02 -9.79 19.42
CA LEU A 175 -10.74 -9.05 20.46
C LEU A 175 -12.22 -9.46 20.52
N LYS A 176 -12.89 -9.52 19.37
CA LYS A 176 -14.29 -9.95 19.28
C LYS A 176 -14.48 -11.37 19.81
N ALA A 177 -13.59 -12.30 19.43
CA ALA A 177 -13.62 -13.68 19.92
C ALA A 177 -13.41 -13.78 21.44
N ALA A 178 -12.65 -12.84 22.02
CA ALA A 178 -12.47 -12.71 23.46
C ALA A 178 -13.62 -11.96 24.18
N GLY A 179 -14.71 -11.64 23.47
CA GLY A 179 -15.85 -10.90 24.04
C GLY A 179 -15.55 -9.43 24.35
N LYS A 180 -14.51 -8.86 23.74
CA LYS A 180 -14.13 -7.46 23.92
C LYS A 180 -14.86 -6.59 22.90
N ASN A 181 -15.38 -5.46 23.38
CA ASN A 181 -16.10 -4.51 22.55
C ASN A 181 -15.14 -3.53 21.86
N ILE A 182 -15.45 -3.22 20.60
CA ILE A 182 -14.64 -2.33 19.76
C ILE A 182 -15.56 -1.22 19.24
N VAL A 183 -15.10 0.02 19.26
CA VAL A 183 -15.80 1.17 18.67
C VAL A 183 -14.93 1.82 17.60
N PHE A 184 -15.54 2.32 16.52
CA PHE A 184 -14.82 2.84 15.36
C PHE A 184 -15.43 4.14 14.82
N TYR A 185 -14.59 5.14 14.53
CA TYR A 185 -15.02 6.39 13.92
C TYR A 185 -13.98 6.86 12.89
N GLY A 186 -14.40 7.14 11.66
CA GLY A 186 -13.47 7.54 10.58
C GLY A 186 -13.83 6.94 9.23
N ASP A 187 -12.83 6.73 8.39
CA ASP A 187 -12.99 6.18 7.03
C ASP A 187 -13.92 4.95 6.98
N GLU A 188 -14.99 5.03 6.18
CA GLU A 188 -15.97 3.95 5.97
C GLU A 188 -15.36 2.62 5.48
N THR A 189 -14.15 2.64 4.92
CA THR A 189 -13.36 1.48 4.52
C THR A 189 -13.20 0.47 5.67
N TRP A 190 -13.02 0.93 6.90
CA TRP A 190 -12.94 0.03 8.07
C TRP A 190 -14.25 -0.73 8.29
N ILE A 191 -15.39 -0.06 8.16
CA ILE A 191 -16.72 -0.68 8.32
C ILE A 191 -16.93 -1.75 7.24
N ARG A 192 -16.47 -1.47 6.01
CA ARG A 192 -16.55 -2.42 4.89
C ARG A 192 -15.60 -3.62 5.06
N LEU A 193 -14.40 -3.40 5.61
CA LEU A 193 -13.41 -4.45 5.87
C LEU A 193 -13.85 -5.36 7.03
N PHE A 194 -14.48 -4.81 8.06
CA PHE A 194 -14.83 -5.50 9.31
C PHE A 194 -16.34 -5.45 9.63
N PRO A 195 -17.22 -5.93 8.73
CA PRO A 195 -18.66 -5.82 8.90
C PRO A 195 -19.14 -6.55 10.16
N GLY A 196 -19.91 -5.83 10.99
CA GLY A 196 -20.47 -6.35 12.24
C GLY A 196 -19.45 -6.58 13.35
N SER A 197 -18.23 -6.04 13.25
CA SER A 197 -17.19 -6.16 14.30
C SER A 197 -17.23 -5.05 15.35
N PHE A 198 -17.88 -3.93 15.07
CA PHE A 198 -17.93 -2.77 15.96
C PHE A 198 -19.25 -2.76 16.75
N LEU A 199 -19.16 -2.49 18.06
CA LEU A 199 -20.30 -2.27 18.94
C LEU A 199 -21.03 -0.97 18.55
N ARG A 200 -20.26 0.07 18.27
CA ARG A 200 -20.72 1.35 17.72
C ARG A 200 -19.73 1.79 16.65
N SER A 201 -20.26 2.36 15.58
CA SER A 201 -19.42 2.89 14.51
C SER A 201 -20.11 3.99 13.72
N ASP A 202 -19.33 4.94 13.24
CA ASP A 202 -19.78 5.95 12.28
C ASP A 202 -18.70 6.21 11.22
N GLY A 203 -19.10 6.18 9.96
CA GLY A 203 -18.21 6.19 8.80
C GLY A 203 -18.22 7.53 8.08
N THR A 204 -17.05 8.02 7.68
CA THR A 204 -16.89 9.18 6.81
C THR A 204 -16.54 8.74 5.40
N LYS A 205 -17.02 9.47 4.39
CA LYS A 205 -16.74 9.16 2.98
C LYS A 205 -15.40 9.74 2.56
N SER A 206 -14.44 8.88 2.23
CA SER A 206 -13.06 9.28 1.90
C SER A 206 -12.89 9.93 0.53
N LEU A 207 -13.83 9.71 -0.40
CA LEU A 207 -13.66 10.18 -1.79
C LEU A 207 -13.97 11.67 -2.01
N ILE A 208 -14.26 12.44 -0.96
CA ILE A 208 -14.51 13.89 -1.04
C ILE A 208 -13.27 14.64 -0.55
N VAL A 209 -12.21 14.62 -1.36
CA VAL A 209 -10.87 15.16 -1.03
C VAL A 209 -10.90 16.67 -0.71
N GLY A 210 -11.89 17.41 -1.21
CA GLY A 210 -12.06 18.84 -0.91
C GLY A 210 -12.52 19.16 0.52
N ASP A 211 -12.95 18.15 1.30
CA ASP A 211 -13.35 18.31 2.69
C ASP A 211 -12.25 17.82 3.64
N PHE A 212 -11.53 18.75 4.26
CA PHE A 212 -10.49 18.47 5.27
C PHE A 212 -10.90 18.91 6.70
N LYS A 213 -12.17 19.29 6.91
CA LYS A 213 -12.67 19.77 8.22
C LYS A 213 -13.85 18.96 8.72
N GLU A 214 -14.90 18.83 7.91
CA GLU A 214 -16.09 18.10 8.29
C GLU A 214 -15.79 16.60 8.44
N VAL A 215 -14.94 16.04 7.58
CA VAL A 215 -14.43 14.67 7.71
C VAL A 215 -13.83 14.38 9.09
N ASP A 216 -13.00 15.26 9.63
CA ASP A 216 -12.37 15.07 10.94
C ASP A 216 -13.34 15.42 12.10
N ASN A 217 -14.15 16.47 11.95
CA ASN A 217 -15.20 16.80 12.91
C ASN A 217 -16.19 15.65 13.11
N ASN A 218 -16.48 14.88 12.04
CA ASN A 218 -17.34 13.72 12.08
C ASN A 218 -16.77 12.58 12.94
N VAL A 219 -15.45 12.51 13.08
CA VAL A 219 -14.76 11.61 14.02
C VAL A 219 -14.75 12.21 15.42
N THR A 220 -14.31 13.47 15.55
CA THR A 220 -14.09 14.13 16.84
C THR A 220 -15.37 14.27 17.69
N ARG A 221 -16.54 14.44 17.07
CA ARG A 221 -17.83 14.60 17.78
C ARG A 221 -18.17 13.42 18.71
N TRP A 222 -17.64 12.23 18.43
CA TRP A 222 -17.94 11.01 19.20
C TRP A 222 -17.02 10.84 20.41
N ILE A 223 -15.91 11.58 20.50
CA ILE A 223 -14.94 11.43 21.57
C ILE A 223 -15.57 11.65 22.95
N ASP A 224 -16.33 12.73 23.15
CA ASP A 224 -16.90 13.01 24.48
C ASP A 224 -17.90 11.94 24.92
N PHE A 225 -18.72 11.44 23.97
CA PHE A 225 -19.64 10.35 24.23
C PHE A 225 -18.91 9.07 24.62
N GLU A 226 -17.86 8.68 23.90
CA GLU A 226 -17.13 7.44 24.19
C GLU A 226 -16.22 7.56 25.41
N MET A 227 -15.69 8.74 25.71
CA MET A 227 -14.95 8.99 26.96
C MET A 227 -15.86 8.93 28.19
N ALA A 228 -17.16 9.18 28.04
CA ALA A 228 -18.14 9.00 29.12
C ALA A 228 -18.49 7.52 29.37
N ASN A 229 -18.33 6.65 28.37
CA ASN A 229 -18.66 5.22 28.46
C ASN A 229 -17.43 4.36 28.75
N ASP A 230 -17.62 3.27 29.50
CA ASP A 230 -16.55 2.34 29.85
C ASP A 230 -16.68 0.96 29.21
N ASP A 231 -17.69 0.74 28.36
CA ASP A 231 -18.10 -0.54 27.78
C ASP A 231 -17.29 -1.03 26.56
N TRP A 232 -16.20 -0.34 26.20
CA TRP A 232 -15.31 -0.69 25.09
C TRP A 232 -13.86 -0.95 25.56
N SER A 233 -13.12 -1.76 24.80
CA SER A 233 -11.71 -2.08 25.06
C SER A 233 -10.76 -1.59 23.98
N LEU A 234 -11.24 -1.45 22.74
CA LEU A 234 -10.50 -0.81 21.64
C LEU A 234 -11.37 0.27 20.99
N MET A 235 -10.83 1.47 20.90
CA MET A 235 -11.37 2.56 20.09
C MET A 235 -10.43 2.83 18.94
N ILE A 236 -10.95 2.88 17.71
CA ILE A 236 -10.18 3.22 16.52
C ILE A 236 -10.74 4.53 15.96
N LEU A 237 -9.87 5.52 15.79
CA LEU A 237 -10.17 6.80 15.19
C LEU A 237 -9.31 6.97 13.93
N HIS A 238 -9.91 7.13 12.76
CA HIS A 238 -9.19 7.31 11.50
C HIS A 238 -9.50 8.69 10.91
N TYR A 239 -8.52 9.60 10.96
CA TYR A 239 -8.62 10.98 10.49
C TYR A 239 -8.05 11.11 9.09
N LEU A 240 -8.81 11.74 8.18
CA LEU A 240 -8.49 11.82 6.75
C LEU A 240 -8.05 13.24 6.33
N GLY A 241 -8.33 14.25 7.15
CA GLY A 241 -8.16 15.65 6.75
C GLY A 241 -6.72 16.03 6.40
N LEU A 242 -5.72 15.35 6.95
CA LEU A 242 -4.31 15.60 6.62
C LEU A 242 -3.97 15.14 5.20
N ASP A 243 -4.31 13.90 4.84
CA ASP A 243 -4.15 13.37 3.48
C ASP A 243 -4.92 14.20 2.44
N HIS A 244 -6.16 14.59 2.76
CA HIS A 244 -6.97 15.46 1.91
C HIS A 244 -6.31 16.82 1.63
N ILE A 245 -5.66 17.44 2.63
CA ILE A 245 -4.86 18.66 2.45
C ILE A 245 -3.65 18.36 1.57
N GLY A 246 -2.96 17.25 1.80
CA GLY A 246 -1.86 16.77 0.99
C GLY A 246 -2.24 16.72 -0.49
N HIS A 247 -3.22 15.91 -0.87
CA HIS A 247 -3.67 15.79 -2.27
C HIS A 247 -4.13 17.12 -2.89
N SER A 248 -4.80 17.95 -2.10
CA SER A 248 -5.39 19.19 -2.62
C SER A 248 -4.38 20.32 -2.77
N LEU A 249 -3.41 20.43 -1.86
CA LEU A 249 -2.59 21.64 -1.67
C LEU A 249 -1.09 21.35 -1.47
N GLY A 250 -0.68 20.09 -1.32
CA GLY A 250 0.69 19.67 -1.05
C GLY A 250 1.12 19.82 0.42
N ASP A 251 2.30 19.30 0.73
CA ASP A 251 2.88 19.22 2.09
C ASP A 251 3.26 20.59 2.69
N LYS A 252 3.51 21.58 1.84
CA LYS A 252 3.90 22.96 2.21
C LYS A 252 2.71 23.88 2.40
N SER A 253 1.49 23.35 2.33
CA SER A 253 0.28 24.13 2.58
C SER A 253 0.31 24.74 3.99
N PRO A 254 -0.09 26.02 4.16
CA PRO A 254 -0.19 26.64 5.49
C PRO A 254 -1.26 25.98 6.38
N LEU A 255 -2.09 25.09 5.82
CA LEU A 255 -3.06 24.31 6.57
C LEU A 255 -2.45 23.07 7.24
N ILE A 256 -1.26 22.61 6.82
CA ILE A 256 -0.61 21.43 7.41
C ILE A 256 -0.32 21.68 8.89
N PRO A 257 0.38 22.75 9.33
CA PRO A 257 0.59 23.02 10.75
C PRO A 257 -0.70 23.09 11.57
N VAL A 258 -1.75 23.73 11.03
CA VAL A 258 -3.06 23.85 11.68
C VAL A 258 -3.70 22.46 11.89
N LYS A 259 -3.59 21.58 10.89
CA LYS A 259 -4.11 20.22 10.96
C LYS A 259 -3.30 19.33 11.92
N LEU A 260 -1.98 19.49 11.97
CA LEU A 260 -1.13 18.76 12.91
C LEU A 260 -1.42 19.18 14.37
N GLU A 261 -1.61 20.47 14.62
CA GLU A 261 -2.04 20.98 15.94
C GLU A 261 -3.41 20.44 16.34
N GLU A 262 -4.35 20.31 15.39
CA GLU A 262 -5.65 19.68 15.63
C GLU A 262 -5.49 18.23 16.14
N MET A 263 -4.61 17.44 15.52
CA MET A 263 -4.34 16.05 15.95
C MET A 263 -3.69 16.00 17.34
N ASP A 264 -2.76 16.92 17.65
CA ASP A 264 -2.16 17.05 18.98
C ASP A 264 -3.22 17.37 20.07
N LEU A 265 -4.15 18.28 19.77
CA LEU A 265 -5.25 18.64 20.66
C LEU A 265 -6.23 17.48 20.89
N ILE A 266 -6.49 16.67 19.87
CA ILE A 266 -7.32 15.46 19.98
C ILE A 266 -6.64 14.44 20.89
N ALA A 267 -5.34 14.16 20.68
CA ALA A 267 -4.58 13.27 21.55
C ALA A 267 -4.57 13.77 23.01
N LYS A 268 -4.40 15.08 23.21
CA LYS A 268 -4.50 15.74 24.53
C LYS A 268 -5.85 15.54 25.20
N LYS A 269 -6.94 15.72 24.46
CA LYS A 269 -8.31 15.57 24.96
C LYS A 269 -8.54 14.15 25.47
N ILE A 270 -8.18 13.15 24.65
CA ILE A 270 -8.36 11.73 24.98
C ILE A 270 -7.48 11.34 26.17
N TYR A 271 -6.20 11.72 26.18
CA TYR A 271 -5.28 11.43 27.27
C TYR A 271 -5.79 11.97 28.60
N LYS A 272 -6.22 13.25 28.64
CA LYS A 272 -6.75 13.85 29.86
C LYS A 272 -7.99 13.12 30.39
N ALA A 273 -8.92 12.74 29.50
CA ALA A 273 -10.13 12.04 29.90
C ALA A 273 -9.83 10.63 30.46
N LEU A 274 -8.94 9.88 29.82
CA LEU A 274 -8.56 8.54 30.29
C LEU A 274 -7.75 8.59 31.59
N ASN A 275 -6.78 9.49 31.69
CA ASN A 275 -5.92 9.65 32.86
C ASN A 275 -6.68 10.08 34.13
N GLN A 276 -7.87 10.69 33.98
CA GLN A 276 -8.76 10.97 35.11
C GLN A 276 -9.47 9.71 35.65
N LYS A 277 -9.65 8.69 34.81
CA LYS A 277 -10.39 7.47 35.14
C LYS A 277 -9.50 6.33 35.61
N SER A 278 -8.40 6.09 34.91
CA SER A 278 -7.51 4.96 35.16
C SER A 278 -6.15 5.20 34.52
N ASN A 279 -5.11 4.56 35.05
CA ASN A 279 -3.79 4.52 34.41
C ASN A 279 -3.63 3.32 33.46
N ASN A 280 -4.63 2.42 33.38
CA ASN A 280 -4.55 1.18 32.60
C ASN A 280 -5.04 1.31 31.14
N PHE A 281 -4.60 2.38 30.46
CA PHE A 281 -4.90 2.62 29.05
C PHE A 281 -3.63 2.75 28.22
N LEU A 282 -3.76 2.71 26.90
CA LEU A 282 -2.70 3.02 25.97
C LEU A 282 -3.28 3.80 24.80
N ILE A 283 -2.74 4.97 24.52
CA ILE A 283 -3.05 5.68 23.27
C ILE A 283 -1.93 5.39 22.29
N VAL A 284 -2.30 4.99 21.09
CA VAL A 284 -1.40 4.77 19.96
C VAL A 284 -1.72 5.84 18.92
N VAL A 285 -0.75 6.67 18.56
CA VAL A 285 -0.87 7.64 17.46
C VAL A 285 0.07 7.17 16.35
N THR A 286 -0.48 6.91 15.18
CA THR A 286 0.28 6.41 14.03
C THR A 286 -0.33 6.90 12.73
N ALA A 287 0.35 6.61 11.62
CA ALA A 287 -0.24 6.69 10.29
C ALA A 287 -0.36 5.30 9.65
N ASP A 288 -1.17 5.24 8.61
CA ASP A 288 -1.25 4.14 7.67
C ASP A 288 -0.13 4.25 6.60
N HIS A 289 0.14 5.46 6.10
CA HIS A 289 1.30 5.82 5.29
C HIS A 289 1.71 7.29 5.51
N GLY A 290 2.79 7.73 4.87
CA GLY A 290 3.15 9.14 4.73
C GLY A 290 2.69 9.74 3.39
N MET A 291 3.25 10.87 3.00
CA MET A 291 3.01 11.53 1.70
C MET A 291 4.29 12.16 1.14
N SER A 292 4.39 12.20 -0.19
CA SER A 292 5.38 13.00 -0.91
C SER A 292 5.14 14.50 -0.73
N ASP A 293 6.10 15.34 -1.15
CA ASP A 293 5.95 16.81 -1.12
C ASP A 293 4.72 17.29 -1.90
N GLY A 294 4.41 16.62 -3.02
CA GLY A 294 3.23 16.94 -3.83
C GLY A 294 1.91 16.44 -3.21
N GLY A 295 1.94 15.83 -2.03
CA GLY A 295 0.78 15.23 -1.38
C GLY A 295 0.33 13.89 -1.95
N SER A 296 1.03 13.37 -2.97
CA SER A 296 0.80 12.03 -3.50
C SER A 296 1.39 10.96 -2.57
N HIS A 297 0.86 9.75 -2.64
CA HIS A 297 1.39 8.58 -1.95
C HIS A 297 1.23 7.32 -2.83
N GLY A 298 1.81 6.18 -2.43
CA GLY A 298 1.78 4.90 -3.15
C GLY A 298 3.16 4.38 -3.60
N ASP A 299 4.21 5.20 -3.47
CA ASP A 299 5.59 4.90 -3.83
C ASP A 299 6.44 4.54 -2.58
N ALA A 300 7.75 4.37 -2.78
CA ALA A 300 8.72 3.93 -1.79
C ALA A 300 9.63 5.05 -1.27
N SER A 301 9.24 6.33 -1.44
CA SER A 301 10.03 7.45 -0.91
C SER A 301 10.06 7.43 0.62
N ASP A 302 11.15 7.94 1.22
CA ASP A 302 11.31 7.98 2.67
C ASP A 302 10.14 8.74 3.35
N PHE A 303 9.63 9.79 2.70
CA PHE A 303 8.48 10.56 3.19
C PHE A 303 7.16 9.78 3.17
N GLU A 304 7.03 8.76 2.33
CA GLU A 304 5.84 7.92 2.26
C GLU A 304 5.93 6.69 3.15
N ILE A 305 7.15 6.16 3.36
CA ILE A 305 7.35 4.90 4.08
C ILE A 305 7.68 5.07 5.56
N TYR A 306 8.13 6.23 6.01
CA TYR A 306 8.41 6.47 7.44
C TYR A 306 7.30 7.30 8.08
N VAL A 307 6.64 6.70 9.07
CA VAL A 307 5.52 7.31 9.80
C VAL A 307 5.76 7.26 11.30
N PRO A 308 5.19 8.19 12.09
CA PRO A 308 5.25 8.13 13.53
C PRO A 308 4.53 6.88 14.04
N LEU A 309 5.06 6.29 15.10
CA LEU A 309 4.35 5.30 15.92
C LEU A 309 4.59 5.65 17.39
N LEU A 310 3.63 6.35 17.96
CA LEU A 310 3.75 6.96 19.28
C LEU A 310 2.83 6.27 20.26
N PHE A 311 3.35 5.96 21.45
CA PHE A 311 2.57 5.42 22.55
C PHE A 311 2.48 6.44 23.66
N LEU A 312 1.29 6.73 24.17
CA LEU A 312 1.07 7.68 25.28
C LEU A 312 0.33 6.99 26.42
N ARG A 313 0.91 7.08 27.62
CA ARG A 313 0.38 6.52 28.88
C ARG A 313 1.15 7.13 30.06
N PRO A 314 0.58 7.29 31.25
CA PRO A 314 1.36 7.62 32.46
C PRO A 314 2.48 6.61 32.70
N GLN A 315 3.65 7.09 33.14
CA GLN A 315 4.81 6.26 33.51
C GLN A 315 5.35 5.40 32.34
N LEU A 316 5.31 5.94 31.12
CA LEU A 316 5.89 5.32 29.94
C LEU A 316 7.09 6.16 29.49
N SER A 317 8.29 5.67 29.77
CA SER A 317 9.54 6.41 29.53
C SER A 317 10.11 6.06 28.16
N ALA A 318 10.44 7.08 27.38
CA ALA A 318 11.32 6.92 26.23
C ALA A 318 12.76 6.69 26.73
N GLN A 319 13.48 5.71 26.16
CA GLN A 319 14.94 5.73 26.22
C GLN A 319 15.48 6.66 25.11
N ASN A 320 16.71 7.14 25.25
CA ASN A 320 17.29 8.26 24.48
C ASN A 320 17.44 8.05 22.95
N THR A 321 16.89 6.99 22.35
CA THR A 321 16.97 6.75 20.90
C THR A 321 15.61 6.37 20.33
N SER A 322 15.07 7.19 19.41
CA SER A 322 13.96 6.77 18.56
C SER A 322 14.42 5.57 17.73
N LYS A 323 13.71 4.45 17.84
CA LYS A 323 14.03 3.21 17.11
C LYS A 323 13.12 3.08 15.90
N VAL A 324 13.72 2.72 14.77
CA VAL A 324 12.97 2.35 13.57
C VAL A 324 12.43 0.92 13.75
N VAL A 325 11.12 0.77 13.60
CA VAL A 325 10.40 -0.51 13.71
C VAL A 325 9.57 -0.73 12.44
N ARG A 326 8.88 -1.86 12.29
CA ARG A 326 8.01 -2.08 11.12
C ARG A 326 6.56 -1.89 11.49
N GLN A 327 5.74 -1.39 10.58
CA GLN A 327 4.30 -1.21 10.81
C GLN A 327 3.57 -2.51 11.22
N VAL A 328 4.04 -3.66 10.70
CA VAL A 328 3.52 -4.99 11.06
C VAL A 328 3.72 -5.36 12.53
N ASP A 329 4.71 -4.75 13.21
CA ASP A 329 5.06 -5.05 14.60
C ASP A 329 3.94 -4.64 15.58
N LEU A 330 3.08 -3.68 15.19
CA LEU A 330 1.98 -3.18 16.02
C LEU A 330 0.96 -4.26 16.37
N ALA A 331 0.51 -5.05 15.39
CA ALA A 331 -0.55 -6.05 15.62
C ALA A 331 -0.11 -7.14 16.60
N SER A 332 1.13 -7.65 16.46
CA SER A 332 1.71 -8.62 17.39
C SER A 332 1.83 -8.06 18.80
N THR A 333 2.28 -6.82 18.91
CA THR A 333 2.45 -6.14 20.19
C THR A 333 1.12 -5.93 20.89
N LEU A 334 0.10 -5.41 20.19
CA LEU A 334 -1.24 -5.22 20.76
C LEU A 334 -1.88 -6.54 21.18
N ALA A 335 -1.71 -7.62 20.43
CA ALA A 335 -2.21 -8.94 20.81
C ALA A 335 -1.65 -9.38 22.17
N ILE A 336 -0.34 -9.28 22.37
CA ILE A 336 0.30 -9.63 23.65
C ILE A 336 -0.16 -8.71 24.78
N LEU A 337 -0.22 -7.40 24.56
CA LEU A 337 -0.64 -6.44 25.59
C LEU A 337 -2.10 -6.68 26.06
N PHE A 338 -2.97 -7.12 25.15
CA PHE A 338 -4.34 -7.53 25.49
C PHE A 338 -4.47 -8.96 26.03
N LYS A 339 -3.36 -9.71 26.16
CA LYS A 339 -3.35 -11.15 26.49
C LYS A 339 -4.19 -11.96 25.49
N LEU A 340 -3.97 -11.73 24.20
CA LEU A 340 -4.62 -12.43 23.09
C LEU A 340 -3.59 -13.19 22.23
N PRO A 341 -4.00 -14.28 21.56
CA PRO A 341 -3.14 -14.93 20.58
C PRO A 341 -2.76 -13.95 19.46
N ILE A 342 -1.49 -13.95 19.06
CA ILE A 342 -1.00 -13.16 17.93
C ILE A 342 -1.71 -13.64 16.64
N PRO A 343 -2.13 -12.74 15.73
CA PRO A 343 -2.75 -13.15 14.47
C PRO A 343 -1.88 -14.14 13.69
N THR A 344 -2.48 -15.19 13.12
CA THR A 344 -1.74 -16.34 12.59
C THR A 344 -0.88 -16.05 11.38
N SER A 345 -1.20 -14.99 10.62
CA SER A 345 -0.40 -14.52 9.48
C SER A 345 0.54 -13.39 9.86
N SER A 346 0.66 -13.05 11.15
CA SER A 346 1.52 -11.96 11.57
C SER A 346 2.99 -12.36 11.44
N VAL A 347 3.74 -11.48 10.79
CA VAL A 347 5.21 -11.51 10.71
C VAL A 347 5.84 -10.44 11.61
N GLY A 348 5.03 -9.73 12.40
CA GLY A 348 5.45 -8.64 13.26
C GLY A 348 6.22 -9.09 14.50
N PHE A 349 7.33 -8.42 14.78
CA PHE A 349 8.03 -8.52 16.06
C PHE A 349 7.30 -7.67 17.10
N LEU A 350 7.48 -7.98 18.38
CA LEU A 350 7.08 -7.17 19.50
C LEU A 350 7.98 -5.92 19.59
N LEU A 351 7.41 -4.83 20.08
CA LEU A 351 8.14 -3.59 20.37
C LEU A 351 8.82 -3.70 21.73
N PRO A 352 10.16 -3.86 21.81
CA PRO A 352 10.81 -4.33 23.02
C PRO A 352 10.59 -3.42 24.23
N GLU A 353 10.87 -2.13 24.09
CA GLU A 353 10.74 -1.19 25.21
C GLU A 353 9.30 -1.04 25.70
N LEU A 354 8.30 -1.25 24.83
CA LEU A 354 6.89 -1.23 25.23
C LEU A 354 6.52 -2.49 26.01
N ILE A 355 6.97 -3.67 25.57
CA ILE A 355 6.76 -4.94 26.28
C ILE A 355 7.49 -4.92 27.62
N ASP A 356 8.75 -4.52 27.64
CA ASP A 356 9.58 -4.54 28.84
C ASP A 356 9.04 -3.60 29.94
N GLN A 357 8.39 -2.50 29.56
CA GLN A 357 7.80 -1.54 30.50
C GLN A 357 6.36 -1.88 30.92
N LEU A 358 5.56 -2.51 30.06
CA LEU A 358 4.14 -2.73 30.33
C LEU A 358 3.78 -4.13 30.83
N MET A 359 4.59 -5.15 30.52
CA MET A 359 4.28 -6.50 30.97
C MET A 359 4.43 -6.61 32.51
N PRO A 360 3.53 -7.32 33.22
CA PRO A 360 3.48 -7.25 34.68
C PRO A 360 4.70 -7.81 35.40
N THR A 361 5.35 -8.82 34.83
CA THR A 361 6.47 -9.53 35.45
C THR A 361 7.54 -9.88 34.41
N LYS A 362 8.79 -10.09 34.85
CA LYS A 362 9.88 -10.61 34.01
C LYS A 362 9.52 -11.95 33.34
N ASN A 363 8.74 -12.79 34.01
CA ASN A 363 8.24 -14.05 33.43
C ASN A 363 7.27 -13.80 32.28
N ASP A 364 6.36 -12.84 32.43
CA ASP A 364 5.43 -12.46 31.37
C ASP A 364 6.16 -11.85 30.16
N ILE A 365 7.26 -11.11 30.40
CA ILE A 365 8.16 -10.61 29.35
C ILE A 365 8.79 -11.80 28.58
N CYS A 366 9.41 -12.75 29.28
CA CYS A 366 9.98 -13.95 28.66
C CYS A 366 8.95 -14.72 27.83
N LEU A 367 7.75 -14.91 28.39
CA LEU A 367 6.67 -15.62 27.73
C LEU A 367 6.16 -14.87 26.50
N ALA A 368 6.07 -13.53 26.54
CA ALA A 368 5.69 -12.71 25.41
C ALA A 368 6.64 -12.91 24.22
N TYR A 369 7.95 -12.77 24.44
CA TYR A 369 8.94 -12.98 23.38
C TYR A 369 8.91 -14.42 22.85
N LEU A 370 8.76 -15.40 23.73
CA LEU A 370 8.67 -16.80 23.33
C LEU A 370 7.43 -17.09 22.47
N LEU A 371 6.27 -16.56 22.85
CA LEU A 371 5.02 -16.66 22.06
C LEU A 371 5.20 -16.02 20.68
N ASN A 372 5.87 -14.88 20.60
CA ASN A 372 6.11 -14.22 19.32
C ASN A 372 7.11 -14.99 18.45
N LEU A 373 8.20 -15.53 19.01
CA LEU A 373 9.11 -16.40 18.26
C LEU A 373 8.41 -17.63 17.71
N CYS A 374 7.55 -18.27 18.52
CA CYS A 374 6.74 -19.39 18.08
C CYS A 374 5.78 -19.01 16.95
N GLN A 375 5.16 -17.82 17.00
CA GLN A 375 4.34 -17.31 15.90
C GLN A 375 5.20 -17.10 14.63
N LEU A 376 6.34 -16.42 14.74
CA LEU A 376 7.25 -16.15 13.63
C LEU A 376 7.76 -17.44 12.97
N GLN A 377 7.97 -18.50 13.75
CA GLN A 377 8.35 -19.82 13.25
C GLN A 377 7.26 -20.43 12.35
N THR A 378 5.97 -20.13 12.60
CA THR A 378 4.87 -20.66 11.76
C THR A 378 4.77 -20.00 10.38
N VAL A 379 5.29 -18.78 10.25
CA VAL A 379 5.24 -17.99 9.02
C VAL A 379 6.59 -17.91 8.30
N SER A 380 7.70 -18.37 8.89
CA SER A 380 9.00 -18.35 8.22
C SER A 380 9.78 -19.65 8.40
N LYS A 381 9.68 -20.54 7.39
CA LYS A 381 10.37 -21.83 7.33
C LYS A 381 11.89 -21.72 7.20
N ALA A 382 12.39 -20.73 6.47
CA ALA A 382 13.79 -20.65 6.07
C ALA A 382 14.67 -19.91 7.10
N GLN A 383 14.10 -19.03 7.92
CA GLN A 383 14.86 -18.16 8.83
C GLN A 383 15.13 -18.78 10.21
N PHE A 384 14.28 -19.72 10.63
CA PHE A 384 14.39 -20.47 11.89
C PHE A 384 15.02 -21.86 11.66
N GLN A 385 16.26 -21.89 11.16
CA GLN A 385 17.02 -23.15 11.02
C GLN A 385 17.59 -23.68 12.35
N LYS A 386 17.63 -22.86 13.41
CA LYS A 386 18.08 -23.27 14.76
C LYS A 386 16.84 -23.41 15.64
N ASN A 387 16.66 -24.56 16.28
CA ASN A 387 15.49 -24.81 17.13
C ASN A 387 15.46 -23.80 18.28
N ILE A 388 14.29 -23.22 18.57
CA ILE A 388 14.09 -22.33 19.73
C ILE A 388 14.55 -23.05 21.01
N SER A 389 14.29 -24.36 21.08
CA SER A 389 14.81 -25.27 22.10
C SER A 389 16.33 -25.21 22.31
N ASP A 390 17.14 -25.10 21.26
CA ASP A 390 18.62 -25.08 21.37
C ASP A 390 19.15 -23.76 21.94
N ALA A 391 18.37 -22.67 21.83
CA ALA A 391 18.72 -21.36 22.37
C ALA A 391 18.26 -21.20 23.83
N ILE A 392 17.14 -21.83 24.21
CA ILE A 392 16.65 -21.85 25.59
C ILE A 392 17.44 -22.85 26.44
N MET A 393 17.85 -23.97 25.83
CA MET A 393 18.63 -25.04 26.46
C MET A 393 19.91 -25.26 25.64
N PRO A 394 20.95 -24.41 25.78
CA PRO A 394 22.23 -24.66 25.13
C PRO A 394 22.72 -26.05 25.53
N SER A 395 22.99 -26.88 24.54
CA SER A 395 23.31 -28.29 24.70
C SER A 395 24.49 -28.53 25.66
N GLY A 396 24.17 -29.01 26.86
CA GLY A 396 24.73 -30.23 27.44
C GLY A 396 26.26 -30.43 27.52
N LYS A 397 27.08 -29.39 27.49
CA LYS A 397 28.53 -29.50 27.74
C LYS A 397 29.09 -28.27 28.46
N GLU A 398 28.57 -27.97 29.64
CA GLU A 398 29.26 -27.33 30.77
C GLU A 398 28.20 -26.95 31.81
N HIS A 399 27.86 -27.90 32.70
CA HIS A 399 27.37 -27.72 34.07
C HIS A 399 26.74 -29.02 34.59
N HIS A 400 27.51 -30.11 34.50
CA HIS A 400 27.40 -31.20 35.47
C HIS A 400 28.63 -31.17 36.37
N ALA A 401 28.77 -30.08 37.15
CA ALA A 401 29.58 -30.04 38.36
C ALA A 401 29.28 -28.71 39.07
N HIS A 402 28.63 -28.80 40.23
CA HIS A 402 28.43 -27.72 41.21
C HIS A 402 27.63 -26.48 40.78
N SER A 403 26.33 -26.46 41.12
CA SER A 403 25.73 -25.37 41.90
C SER A 403 24.23 -25.63 42.11
N SER A 404 23.90 -26.12 43.29
CA SER A 404 22.56 -26.07 43.88
C SER A 404 22.29 -24.68 44.50
N SER A 405 22.64 -23.59 43.79
CA SER A 405 22.44 -22.22 44.27
C SER A 405 22.49 -21.21 43.12
N CYS A 406 21.57 -21.30 42.16
CA CYS A 406 21.19 -20.13 41.37
C CYS A 406 19.79 -19.73 41.86
N PRO A 407 19.63 -18.53 42.46
CA PRO A 407 18.30 -17.98 42.73
C PRO A 407 17.46 -18.03 41.44
N LEU A 408 16.18 -18.39 41.57
CA LEU A 408 15.26 -18.49 40.42
C LEU A 408 15.27 -17.21 39.56
N GLU A 409 15.47 -16.06 40.21
CA GLU A 409 15.52 -14.73 39.60
C GLU A 409 16.73 -14.55 38.66
N ASP A 410 17.94 -14.95 39.09
CA ASP A 410 19.17 -14.92 38.28
C ASP A 410 19.07 -15.84 37.04
N CYS A 411 18.32 -16.94 37.16
CA CYS A 411 18.08 -17.86 36.06
C CYS A 411 17.13 -17.26 35.01
N ILE A 412 16.07 -16.56 35.45
CA ILE A 412 15.13 -15.86 34.58
C ILE A 412 15.82 -14.74 33.82
N GLU A 413 16.70 -13.97 34.48
CA GLU A 413 17.44 -12.89 33.83
C GLU A 413 18.36 -13.39 32.72
N LYS A 414 19.16 -14.43 32.97
CA LYS A 414 20.00 -15.04 31.93
C LYS A 414 19.20 -15.64 30.78
N MET A 415 18.06 -16.25 31.09
CA MET A 415 17.16 -16.78 30.06
C MET A 415 16.58 -15.65 29.20
N LEU A 416 16.15 -14.56 29.81
CA LEU A 416 15.64 -13.38 29.12
C LEU A 416 16.73 -12.77 28.22
N GLU A 417 17.95 -12.63 28.72
CA GLU A 417 19.08 -12.08 27.97
C GLU A 417 19.41 -12.93 26.73
N ASN A 418 19.47 -14.25 26.88
CA ASN A 418 19.67 -15.17 25.75
C ASN A 418 18.51 -15.11 24.74
N LEU A 419 17.28 -15.01 25.23
CA LEU A 419 16.08 -14.94 24.40
C LEU A 419 16.06 -13.65 23.59
N LEU A 420 16.34 -12.51 24.22
CA LEU A 420 16.47 -11.20 23.57
C LEU A 420 17.60 -11.20 22.54
N GLY A 421 18.75 -11.79 22.86
CA GLY A 421 19.86 -11.93 21.90
C GLY A 421 19.45 -12.76 20.67
N LEU A 422 18.72 -13.86 20.83
CA LEU A 422 18.16 -14.61 19.69
C LEU A 422 17.15 -13.77 18.91
N TYR A 423 16.28 -13.07 19.63
CA TYR A 423 15.23 -12.24 19.09
C TYR A 423 15.77 -11.15 18.16
N ASP A 424 16.77 -10.40 18.62
CA ASP A 424 17.44 -9.35 17.85
C ASP A 424 18.15 -9.92 16.62
N ASN A 425 18.84 -11.06 16.77
CA ASN A 425 19.50 -11.74 15.64
C ASN A 425 18.53 -12.19 14.54
N ILE A 426 17.30 -12.56 14.87
CA ILE A 426 16.27 -12.92 13.88
C ILE A 426 15.68 -11.65 13.28
N ARG A 427 15.41 -10.64 14.11
CA ARG A 427 14.87 -9.35 13.68
C ARG A 427 15.76 -8.67 12.65
N GLU A 428 17.06 -8.60 12.90
CA GLU A 428 18.04 -7.99 11.99
C GLU A 428 18.11 -8.74 10.64
N ARG A 429 18.11 -10.08 10.66
CA ARG A 429 18.10 -10.89 9.43
C ARG A 429 16.84 -10.67 8.61
N ASN A 430 15.69 -10.52 9.25
CA ASN A 430 14.41 -10.28 8.56
C ASN A 430 14.34 -8.88 7.94
N GLN A 431 14.88 -7.88 8.62
CA GLN A 431 14.96 -6.52 8.07
C GLN A 431 15.84 -6.44 6.81
N GLN A 432 16.89 -7.26 6.72
CA GLN A 432 17.73 -7.33 5.51
C GLN A 432 17.01 -8.01 4.33
N SER A 433 16.17 -9.03 4.57
CA SER A 433 15.43 -9.71 3.50
C SER A 433 14.29 -8.88 2.89
N ASP A 434 13.71 -7.95 3.65
CA ASP A 434 12.59 -7.10 3.20
C ASP A 434 12.97 -6.08 2.10
N SER A 435 14.25 -6.03 1.68
CA SER A 435 14.83 -4.92 0.89
C SER A 435 15.13 -5.21 -0.59
N SER A 436 14.95 -6.43 -1.10
CA SER A 436 15.46 -6.80 -2.42
C SER A 436 14.35 -7.01 -3.45
N PHE A 437 13.87 -5.93 -4.05
CA PHE A 437 13.49 -6.05 -5.47
C PHE A 437 14.74 -6.44 -6.23
N ASN A 438 14.66 -7.51 -7.02
CA ASN A 438 15.73 -7.76 -7.97
C ASN A 438 15.63 -6.71 -9.08
N LEU A 439 16.31 -5.58 -8.89
CA LEU A 439 16.27 -4.43 -9.78
C LEU A 439 16.60 -4.84 -11.22
N PHE A 440 17.45 -5.85 -11.40
CA PHE A 440 17.77 -6.41 -12.71
C PHE A 440 16.54 -6.98 -13.43
N TRP A 441 15.70 -7.76 -12.72
CA TRP A 441 14.50 -8.38 -13.29
C TRP A 441 13.33 -7.40 -13.45
N MET A 442 13.29 -6.29 -12.71
CA MET A 442 12.31 -5.22 -12.94
C MET A 442 12.71 -4.32 -14.12
N VAL A 443 14.01 -4.05 -14.29
CA VAL A 443 14.54 -3.15 -15.33
C VAL A 443 14.54 -3.79 -16.72
N LEU A 444 14.77 -5.11 -16.80
CA LEU A 444 14.78 -5.84 -18.07
C LEU A 444 13.44 -5.75 -18.85
N PRO A 445 12.27 -5.94 -18.24
CA PRO A 445 10.97 -5.66 -18.86
C PRO A 445 10.80 -4.22 -19.33
N ILE A 446 11.27 -3.23 -18.56
CA ILE A 446 11.18 -1.80 -18.92
C ILE A 446 11.98 -1.53 -20.21
N PHE A 447 13.20 -2.05 -20.29
CA PHE A 447 14.00 -1.96 -21.52
C PHE A 447 13.33 -2.63 -22.72
N GLY A 448 12.67 -3.76 -22.51
CA GLY A 448 11.90 -4.43 -23.56
C GLY A 448 10.67 -3.64 -24.01
N MET A 449 9.93 -3.02 -23.08
CA MET A 449 8.86 -2.08 -23.42
C MET A 449 9.39 -0.87 -24.21
N MET A 450 10.47 -0.22 -23.75
CA MET A 450 11.11 0.89 -24.47
C MET A 450 11.55 0.48 -25.89
N SER A 451 12.11 -0.73 -26.02
CA SER A 451 12.52 -1.29 -27.32
C SER A 451 11.33 -1.55 -28.24
N SER A 452 10.20 -2.03 -27.69
CA SER A 452 8.97 -2.23 -28.45
C SER A 452 8.41 -0.91 -28.99
N VAL A 453 8.43 0.15 -28.19
CA VAL A 453 7.97 1.47 -28.58
C VAL A 453 8.92 2.11 -29.59
N PHE A 454 10.22 1.93 -29.43
CA PHE A 454 11.22 2.36 -30.41
C PHE A 454 11.00 1.70 -31.78
N LEU A 455 10.74 0.39 -31.81
CA LEU A 455 10.40 -0.34 -33.03
C LEU A 455 9.07 0.12 -33.64
N LEU A 456 8.08 0.45 -32.81
CA LEU A 456 6.81 1.03 -33.26
C LEU A 456 7.02 2.41 -33.88
N CYS A 457 7.85 3.26 -33.28
CA CYS A 457 8.24 4.56 -33.84
C CYS A 457 8.93 4.39 -35.20
N ILE A 458 9.88 3.46 -35.34
CA ILE A 458 10.52 3.16 -36.62
C ILE A 458 9.49 2.70 -37.66
N CYS A 459 8.53 1.87 -37.27
CA CYS A 459 7.42 1.46 -38.14
C CYS A 459 6.63 2.67 -38.63
N LEU A 460 6.25 3.56 -37.71
CA LEU A 460 5.49 4.76 -38.03
C LEU A 460 6.28 5.68 -38.98
N PHE A 461 7.55 5.99 -38.67
CA PHE A 461 8.45 6.79 -39.51
C PHE A 461 8.71 6.20 -40.90
N SER A 462 8.68 4.87 -41.04
CA SER A 462 8.86 4.18 -42.32
C SER A 462 7.64 4.25 -43.24
N ILE A 463 6.47 4.64 -42.71
CA ILE A 463 5.26 4.90 -43.51
C ILE A 463 5.38 6.31 -44.07
N GLN A 464 5.73 6.45 -45.35
CA GLN A 464 5.96 7.74 -46.06
C GLN A 464 4.77 8.74 -46.09
N TYR A 465 3.67 8.46 -45.37
CA TYR A 465 2.48 9.31 -45.27
C TYR A 465 1.96 9.34 -43.83
N ILE A 466 2.77 9.78 -42.86
CA ILE A 466 2.25 10.10 -41.53
C ILE A 466 1.55 11.46 -41.63
N ARG A 467 0.22 11.47 -41.56
CA ARG A 467 -0.53 12.71 -41.38
C ARG A 467 -0.21 13.29 -40.00
N PRO A 468 -0.12 14.62 -39.82
CA PRO A 468 0.17 15.26 -38.53
C PRO A 468 -0.73 14.77 -37.38
N THR A 469 -1.95 14.34 -37.69
CA THR A 469 -2.91 13.74 -36.76
C THR A 469 -2.41 12.45 -36.11
N ASN A 470 -1.61 11.65 -36.80
CA ASN A 470 -1.07 10.40 -36.26
C ASN A 470 0.08 10.65 -35.26
N LEU A 471 0.85 11.72 -35.45
CA LEU A 471 1.86 12.15 -34.49
C LEU A 471 1.20 12.67 -33.20
N LEU A 472 0.07 13.37 -33.32
CA LEU A 472 -0.72 13.80 -32.17
C LEU A 472 -1.26 12.61 -31.37
N ILE A 473 -1.75 11.55 -32.03
CA ILE A 473 -2.22 10.33 -31.35
C ILE A 473 -1.09 9.64 -30.58
N VAL A 474 0.08 9.52 -31.19
CA VAL A 474 1.26 8.94 -30.54
C VAL A 474 1.70 9.80 -29.35
N ALA A 475 1.69 11.12 -29.49
CA ALA A 475 2.01 12.05 -28.40
C ALA A 475 1.01 11.97 -27.24
N VAL A 476 -0.29 11.83 -27.53
CA VAL A 476 -1.35 11.66 -26.52
C VAL A 476 -1.23 10.30 -25.82
N LEU A 477 -0.97 9.22 -26.56
CA LEU A 477 -0.71 7.91 -25.96
C LEU A 477 0.56 7.90 -25.10
N TRP A 478 1.59 8.65 -25.48
CA TRP A 478 2.79 8.86 -24.68
C TRP A 478 2.53 9.69 -23.41
N ALA A 479 1.78 10.78 -23.53
CA ALA A 479 1.33 11.56 -22.37
C ALA A 479 0.49 10.71 -21.42
N GLN A 480 -0.33 9.80 -21.97
CA GLN A 480 -1.16 8.88 -21.21
C GLN A 480 -0.32 7.79 -20.51
N MET A 481 0.64 7.16 -21.19
CA MET A 481 1.56 6.22 -20.54
C MET A 481 2.45 6.89 -19.50
N ALA A 482 2.90 8.12 -19.75
CA ALA A 482 3.63 8.91 -18.76
C ALA A 482 2.76 9.25 -17.55
N SER A 483 1.45 9.50 -17.74
CA SER A 483 0.52 9.74 -16.65
C SER A 483 0.19 8.50 -15.81
N LEU A 484 0.36 7.28 -16.34
CA LEU A 484 0.18 6.04 -15.60
C LEU A 484 1.29 5.80 -14.54
N ALA A 485 2.36 6.59 -14.57
CA ALA A 485 3.46 6.52 -13.60
C ALA A 485 3.24 7.41 -12.35
N SER A 486 2.17 8.21 -12.27
CA SER A 486 1.88 9.00 -11.07
C SER A 486 1.02 8.21 -10.09
N SER A 487 1.49 8.05 -8.86
CA SER A 487 0.89 7.19 -7.83
C SER A 487 -0.50 7.64 -7.36
N SER A 488 -0.82 8.94 -7.43
CA SER A 488 -2.13 9.53 -7.14
C SER A 488 -3.27 9.14 -8.12
N TYR A 489 -2.96 8.44 -9.22
CA TYR A 489 -3.95 8.05 -10.22
C TYR A 489 -4.69 6.74 -9.92
N ILE A 490 -4.20 5.92 -8.96
CA ILE A 490 -4.84 4.64 -8.58
C ILE A 490 -6.25 4.87 -8.02
N GLU A 491 -6.50 6.00 -7.36
CA GLU A 491 -7.82 6.33 -6.81
C GLU A 491 -8.79 6.95 -7.84
N ASN A 492 -8.27 7.47 -8.95
CA ASN A 492 -9.05 8.15 -10.00
C ASN A 492 -9.30 7.29 -11.25
N GLU A 493 -9.10 5.97 -11.16
CA GLU A 493 -9.17 5.03 -12.29
C GLU A 493 -10.51 5.07 -13.05
N LEU A 494 -11.61 5.36 -12.34
CA LEU A 494 -12.96 5.51 -12.91
C LEU A 494 -13.05 6.66 -13.93
N TYR A 495 -12.21 7.69 -13.80
CA TYR A 495 -12.11 8.79 -14.76
C TYR A 495 -11.21 8.42 -15.95
N VAL A 496 -10.16 7.63 -15.73
CA VAL A 496 -9.25 7.14 -16.79
C VAL A 496 -10.00 6.28 -17.81
N TRP A 497 -10.80 5.32 -17.34
CA TRP A 497 -11.63 4.50 -18.24
C TRP A 497 -12.65 5.34 -18.99
N LYS A 498 -13.21 6.39 -18.37
CA LYS A 498 -14.15 7.33 -19.00
C LYS A 498 -13.47 8.17 -20.10
N TYR A 499 -12.28 8.71 -19.85
CA TYR A 499 -11.55 9.51 -20.84
C TYR A 499 -10.91 8.67 -21.95
N ALA A 500 -10.39 7.47 -21.63
CA ALA A 500 -9.94 6.49 -22.63
C ALA A 500 -11.10 6.08 -23.55
N PHE A 501 -12.31 5.92 -23.01
CA PHE A 501 -13.51 5.63 -23.77
C PHE A 501 -13.95 6.81 -24.66
N ILE A 502 -13.99 8.04 -24.14
CA ILE A 502 -14.32 9.24 -24.91
C ILE A 502 -13.31 9.46 -26.04
N MET A 503 -12.02 9.25 -25.78
CA MET A 503 -10.97 9.36 -26.78
C MET A 503 -11.07 8.28 -27.85
N MET A 504 -11.37 7.03 -27.47
CA MET A 504 -11.59 5.93 -28.41
C MET A 504 -12.84 6.16 -29.29
N VAL A 505 -13.92 6.71 -28.72
CA VAL A 505 -15.13 7.10 -29.47
C VAL A 505 -14.83 8.25 -30.44
N THR A 506 -14.12 9.28 -29.99
CA THR A 506 -13.73 10.44 -30.82
C THR A 506 -12.81 10.02 -31.97
N PHE A 507 -11.86 9.13 -31.69
CA PHE A 507 -10.93 8.56 -32.66
C PHE A 507 -11.64 7.71 -33.72
N ASN A 508 -12.61 6.88 -33.32
CA ASN A 508 -13.40 6.07 -34.26
C ASN A 508 -14.35 6.92 -35.13
N LEU A 509 -14.95 7.98 -34.57
CA LEU A 509 -15.77 8.94 -35.33
C LEU A 509 -14.94 9.71 -36.37
N LEU A 510 -13.68 10.04 -36.04
CA LEU A 510 -12.72 10.63 -36.97
C LEU A 510 -12.32 9.67 -38.10
N LEU A 511 -12.09 8.39 -37.79
CA LEU A 511 -11.83 7.36 -38.80
C LEU A 511 -13.02 7.14 -39.72
N ASP A 512 -14.25 7.19 -39.20
CA ASP A 512 -15.47 7.02 -39.99
C ASP A 512 -15.81 8.25 -40.86
N ALA A 513 -15.52 9.46 -40.37
CA ALA A 513 -15.58 10.69 -41.18
C ALA A 513 -14.62 10.64 -42.38
N ILE A 514 -13.50 9.92 -42.24
CA ILE A 514 -12.51 9.70 -43.29
C ILE A 514 -12.91 8.55 -44.24
N GLN A 515 -13.65 7.53 -43.77
CA GLN A 515 -13.99 6.32 -44.56
C GLN A 515 -15.45 6.22 -45.04
N ARG A 516 -16.34 7.15 -44.66
CA ARG A 516 -17.76 7.21 -45.07
C ARG A 516 -18.57 5.90 -44.83
N ARG A 517 -18.37 5.17 -43.73
CA ARG A 517 -19.10 3.91 -43.45
C ARG A 517 -20.14 4.07 -42.31
N ARG A 518 -21.28 4.66 -42.68
CA ARG A 518 -22.41 5.03 -41.78
C ARG A 518 -23.01 3.91 -40.90
N THR A 519 -22.85 2.64 -41.26
CA THR A 519 -23.46 1.52 -40.53
C THR A 519 -22.76 1.19 -39.22
N PHE A 520 -21.45 1.44 -39.11
CA PHE A 520 -20.68 1.12 -37.90
C PHE A 520 -20.86 2.19 -36.81
N ALA A 521 -20.97 3.46 -37.19
CA ALA A 521 -21.29 4.56 -36.26
C ALA A 521 -22.63 4.36 -35.55
N ALA A 522 -23.65 3.83 -36.23
CA ALA A 522 -24.94 3.53 -35.61
C ALA A 522 -24.84 2.42 -34.55
N ILE A 523 -24.00 1.40 -34.77
CA ILE A 523 -23.74 0.32 -33.82
C ILE A 523 -22.96 0.87 -32.61
N SER A 524 -21.94 1.71 -32.84
CA SER A 524 -21.17 2.37 -31.78
C SER A 524 -22.05 3.27 -30.90
N VAL A 525 -22.94 4.06 -31.51
CA VAL A 525 -23.93 4.89 -30.78
C VAL A 525 -24.92 4.01 -30.01
N GLY A 526 -25.37 2.90 -30.58
CA GLY A 526 -26.24 1.94 -29.89
C GLY A 526 -25.59 1.29 -28.66
N ILE A 527 -24.31 0.91 -28.76
CA ILE A 527 -23.52 0.37 -27.64
C ILE A 527 -23.33 1.44 -26.55
N VAL A 528 -23.01 2.69 -26.93
CA VAL A 528 -22.87 3.83 -26.00
C VAL A 528 -24.17 4.09 -25.23
N LEU A 529 -25.32 4.13 -25.91
CA LEU A 529 -26.62 4.35 -25.27
C LEU A 529 -27.03 3.18 -24.36
N THR A 530 -26.69 1.95 -24.73
CA THR A 530 -26.97 0.75 -23.94
C THR A 530 -26.12 0.70 -22.67
N LEU A 531 -24.84 1.06 -22.77
CA LEU A 531 -23.93 1.13 -21.62
C LEU A 531 -24.25 2.31 -20.69
N ASN A 532 -24.60 3.49 -21.22
CA ASN A 532 -25.03 4.66 -20.43
C ASN A 532 -26.31 4.37 -19.64
N ARG A 533 -27.19 3.52 -20.18
CA ARG A 533 -28.40 3.06 -19.49
C ARG A 533 -28.09 2.00 -18.42
N ALA A 534 -27.08 1.14 -18.65
CA ALA A 534 -26.62 0.14 -17.69
C ALA A 534 -25.85 0.75 -16.50
N THR A 535 -25.30 1.97 -16.66
CA THR A 535 -24.57 2.71 -15.63
C THR A 535 -25.37 3.86 -14.99
N GLY A 536 -26.71 3.86 -15.14
CA GLY A 536 -27.60 4.75 -14.39
C GLY A 536 -27.77 6.18 -14.93
N ASN A 537 -27.61 6.42 -16.24
CA ASN A 537 -27.90 7.70 -16.91
C ASN A 537 -27.10 8.93 -16.38
N ALA A 538 -25.86 8.74 -15.93
CA ALA A 538 -25.00 9.80 -15.39
C ALA A 538 -24.73 11.01 -16.34
N LEU A 539 -24.99 10.87 -17.64
CA LEU A 539 -24.83 11.94 -18.63
C LEU A 539 -25.83 13.10 -18.44
N LEU A 540 -26.99 12.85 -17.82
CA LEU A 540 -28.02 13.87 -17.57
C LEU A 540 -27.84 14.59 -16.23
N ASP A 541 -27.18 13.96 -15.26
CA ASP A 541 -27.02 14.51 -13.91
C ASP A 541 -25.95 15.62 -13.83
N TYR A 542 -25.03 15.69 -14.80
CA TYR A 542 -23.99 16.73 -14.89
C TYR A 542 -24.37 17.96 -15.75
N VAL A 543 -25.53 17.96 -16.41
CA VAL A 543 -26.02 19.13 -17.18
C VAL A 543 -26.71 20.16 -16.26
N LYS A 544 -26.66 19.99 -14.93
CA LYS A 544 -26.90 21.09 -14.00
C LYS A 544 -25.60 21.90 -13.86
N PRO A 545 -25.64 23.22 -14.10
CA PRO A 545 -24.44 24.01 -14.35
C PRO A 545 -23.60 24.21 -13.09
N ALA A 546 -22.50 23.47 -12.98
CA ALA A 546 -21.42 23.76 -12.05
C ALA A 546 -20.23 24.34 -12.83
N GLN A 547 -20.16 25.68 -12.82
CA GLN A 547 -18.96 26.50 -12.93
C GLN A 547 -18.05 26.30 -14.15
N VAL A 548 -18.56 26.66 -15.33
CA VAL A 548 -17.71 27.25 -16.39
C VAL A 548 -17.54 28.74 -16.05
N GLY A 549 -16.66 29.03 -15.10
CA GLY A 549 -16.22 30.39 -14.77
C GLY A 549 -14.70 30.45 -14.85
N ASN A 550 -14.18 31.39 -15.63
CA ASN A 550 -12.77 31.83 -15.67
C ASN A 550 -11.76 31.04 -16.52
N PHE A 551 -12.14 30.53 -17.70
CA PHE A 551 -11.14 30.06 -18.68
C PHE A 551 -10.85 31.04 -19.84
N PHE A 552 -11.49 32.23 -19.88
CA PHE A 552 -11.38 33.16 -21.01
C PHE A 552 -10.71 34.52 -20.72
N GLU A 553 -10.17 34.79 -19.53
CA GLU A 553 -9.51 36.08 -19.23
C GLU A 553 -7.99 36.14 -19.47
N VAL A 554 -7.37 35.07 -20.02
CA VAL A 554 -5.90 35.03 -20.24
C VAL A 554 -5.49 35.55 -21.65
N TRP A 555 -6.41 36.05 -22.46
CA TRP A 555 -6.12 36.54 -23.82
C TRP A 555 -6.59 37.97 -24.09
N SER A 556 -6.39 38.87 -23.13
CA SER A 556 -6.40 40.30 -23.40
C SER A 556 -5.47 41.03 -22.46
N TRP A 557 -4.18 41.13 -22.80
CA TRP A 557 -3.27 42.27 -22.59
C TRP A 557 -2.01 42.05 -23.43
#